data_AF-A0A1I0PEZ5-F1
#
_entry.id   AF-A0A1I0PEZ5-F1
#
_cell.length_a   1.000
_cell.length_b   1.000
_cell.length_c   1.000
_cell.angle_alpha   90.00
_cell.angle_beta   90.00
_cell.angle_gamma   90.00
#
_symmetry.space_group_name_H-M   'P 1'
#
loop_
_entity.id
_entity.type
_entity.pdbx_description
1 polymer ?
#
loop_
_entity_poly.entity_id
_entity_poly.type
_entity_poly.pdbx_seq_one_letter_code
_entity_poly.pdbx_strand_id
1 'polypeptide(L)'
;MKKIILFSAVACSLAFYACKKDSKTDTPATDDTSTSIDPVALSAAVKIGYATSVTGNLPTASADGPTLLIDGYDNRTYYAVNNRYVVIYPQSDKGFVAGYYVKINGAQNYFKIDYKAAAGARKLNKSHDSREEGDNSDSSIVIKLPAGLKGNTFSIKYAAFDTLNHVSNTITAIVSVIASKDTADNSLLYGTWRYNRSKMNYNDWSNPQSYKPDTTYVNYSCIDGKLQGCTEGYSCEPYISRIYGPVSNDQIFSANNLYTTSYARIYKDLYPDQSTCSNLIYYDGSRAYSSIGGYTYNNTTKVLTLIYDENGTGDYVNNIYTESYTVTEISSTKLVYYSKEESVNNGDRAGARDGDIKIIYSEYLKQ
;
A
#
# COMPACT_ATOMS: atom_id res chain seq x y z
N MET A 1 -37.60 21.49 60.23
CA MET A 1 -36.29 21.99 60.72
C MET A 1 -35.28 21.83 59.60
N LYS A 2 -35.14 22.83 58.71
CA LYS A 2 -34.02 23.79 58.67
C LYS A 2 -32.65 23.17 58.97
N LYS A 3 -31.85 22.91 57.93
CA LYS A 3 -30.48 23.47 57.77
C LYS A 3 -30.19 23.74 56.30
N ILE A 4 -29.76 24.98 56.06
CA ILE A 4 -29.28 25.61 54.83
C ILE A 4 -27.75 25.66 54.94
N ILE A 5 -27.04 25.53 53.81
CA ILE A 5 -25.75 26.15 53.38
C ILE A 5 -25.59 25.63 51.92
N LEU A 6 -25.68 26.36 50.79
CA LEU A 6 -25.38 27.73 50.37
C LEU A 6 -23.88 28.06 50.23
N PHE A 7 -23.27 27.47 49.19
CA PHE A 7 -22.14 27.96 48.38
C PHE A 7 -22.33 27.28 47.01
N SER A 8 -22.25 27.89 45.83
CA SER A 8 -21.78 29.21 45.42
C SER A 8 -22.18 29.35 43.94
N ALA A 9 -23.14 30.22 43.66
CA ALA A 9 -23.50 30.65 42.33
C ALA A 9 -22.67 31.88 41.94
N VAL A 10 -21.45 31.69 41.44
CA VAL A 10 -20.69 32.70 40.68
C VAL A 10 -19.71 31.99 39.74
N ALA A 11 -20.22 31.42 38.64
CA ALA A 11 -19.37 31.00 37.51
C ALA A 11 -20.13 30.96 36.17
N CYS A 12 -21.27 31.65 36.05
CA CYS A 12 -22.08 31.71 34.82
C CYS A 12 -22.14 33.13 34.21
N SER A 13 -21.24 34.04 34.58
CA SER A 13 -21.25 35.43 34.09
C SER A 13 -19.91 35.96 33.58
N LEU A 14 -18.88 35.12 33.41
CA LEU A 14 -17.59 35.51 32.81
C LEU A 14 -17.37 35.03 31.37
N ALA A 15 -18.36 34.41 30.71
CA ALA A 15 -18.22 33.91 29.33
C ALA A 15 -18.74 34.86 28.23
N PHE A 16 -19.20 36.08 28.57
CA PHE A 16 -19.79 37.00 27.58
C PHE A 16 -19.17 38.40 27.54
N TYR A 17 -17.93 38.59 28.00
CA TYR A 17 -17.25 39.88 27.89
C TYR A 17 -15.76 39.77 27.56
N ALA A 18 -15.45 39.10 26.44
CA ALA A 18 -14.17 39.24 25.76
C ALA A 18 -14.40 39.09 24.25
N CYS A 19 -14.64 40.21 23.58
CA CYS A 19 -14.36 40.53 22.17
C CYS A 19 -15.41 41.50 21.59
N LYS A 20 -15.33 42.76 22.00
CA LYS A 20 -15.72 43.90 21.15
C LYS A 20 -14.69 45.02 21.28
N LYS A 21 -13.72 44.99 20.35
CA LYS A 21 -12.83 46.05 19.81
C LYS A 21 -11.57 45.32 19.32
N ASP A 22 -11.12 45.42 18.08
CA ASP A 22 -11.25 46.48 17.09
C ASP A 22 -11.65 45.94 15.71
N SER A 23 -12.43 46.75 15.02
CA SER A 23 -12.79 46.63 13.61
C SER A 23 -11.54 46.76 12.73
N LYS A 24 -10.88 45.64 12.45
CA LYS A 24 -10.33 45.39 11.12
C LYS A 24 -11.27 44.43 10.43
N THR A 25 -11.79 44.86 9.30
CA THR A 25 -12.46 44.01 8.32
C THR A 25 -11.44 42.98 7.85
N ASP A 26 -11.28 41.90 8.61
CA ASP A 26 -10.77 40.65 8.07
C ASP A 26 -11.85 40.17 7.12
N THR A 27 -11.68 40.58 5.86
CA THR A 27 -12.28 39.89 4.73
C THR A 27 -12.05 38.40 5.00
N PRO A 28 -13.07 37.55 5.13
CA PRO A 28 -12.84 36.12 5.23
C PRO A 28 -11.97 35.77 4.03
N ALA A 29 -10.79 35.21 4.29
CA ALA A 29 -9.90 34.77 3.22
C ALA A 29 -10.77 33.96 2.28
N THR A 30 -11.03 34.50 1.09
CA THR A 30 -11.66 33.79 -0.01
C THR A 30 -10.87 32.52 -0.12
N ASP A 31 -11.53 31.41 0.22
CA ASP A 31 -10.96 30.08 0.10
C ASP A 31 -10.63 29.94 -1.37
N ASP A 32 -9.35 30.16 -1.70
CA ASP A 32 -8.91 30.37 -3.06
C ASP A 32 -9.28 29.10 -3.82
N THR A 33 -10.22 29.26 -4.76
CA THR A 33 -10.78 28.19 -5.60
C THR A 33 -9.79 27.70 -6.63
N SER A 34 -8.53 28.12 -6.55
CA SER A 34 -7.43 27.46 -7.22
C SER A 34 -7.35 26.02 -6.72
N THR A 35 -7.96 25.12 -7.48
CA THR A 35 -7.78 23.68 -7.34
C THR A 35 -6.33 23.29 -7.67
N SER A 36 -5.57 24.15 -8.36
CA SER A 36 -4.21 23.87 -8.81
C SER A 36 -3.19 23.87 -7.68
N ILE A 37 -2.33 22.85 -7.65
CA ILE A 37 -1.22 22.75 -6.70
C ILE A 37 -0.10 23.68 -7.18
N ASP A 38 0.26 24.68 -6.38
CA ASP A 38 1.41 25.55 -6.67
C ASP A 38 2.71 24.73 -6.61
N PRO A 39 3.41 24.53 -7.74
CA PRO A 39 4.61 23.71 -7.79
C PRO A 39 5.79 24.32 -7.03
N VAL A 40 5.85 25.66 -6.90
CA VAL A 40 6.91 26.35 -6.16
C VAL A 40 6.73 26.10 -4.67
N ALA A 41 5.54 26.40 -4.14
CA ALA A 41 5.21 26.14 -2.74
C ALA A 41 5.32 24.64 -2.40
N LEU A 42 4.85 23.76 -3.29
CA LEU A 42 4.97 22.31 -3.11
C LEU A 42 6.45 21.89 -3.02
N SER A 43 7.29 22.37 -3.94
CA SER A 43 8.72 22.02 -3.94
C SER A 43 9.46 22.49 -2.68
N ALA A 44 9.03 23.58 -2.07
CA ALA A 44 9.60 24.03 -0.80
C ALA A 44 9.16 23.18 0.40
N ALA A 45 8.00 22.52 0.30
CA ALA A 45 7.35 21.84 1.43
C ALA A 45 7.52 20.31 1.43
N VAL A 46 7.78 19.68 0.27
CA VAL A 46 8.01 18.23 0.19
C VAL A 46 9.31 17.84 0.89
N LYS A 47 9.35 16.61 1.42
CA LYS A 47 10.60 15.97 1.87
C LYS A 47 10.90 14.79 0.98
N ILE A 48 12.10 14.76 0.40
CA ILE A 48 12.56 13.66 -0.44
C ILE A 48 13.71 12.96 0.28
N GLY A 49 13.62 11.64 0.40
CA GLY A 49 14.63 10.84 1.10
C GLY A 49 16.01 10.97 0.45
N TYR A 50 17.05 11.17 1.28
CA TYR A 50 18.46 11.29 0.85
C TYR A 50 18.74 12.36 -0.22
N ALA A 51 17.86 13.36 -0.30
CA ALA A 51 17.94 14.39 -1.32
C ALA A 51 18.59 15.67 -0.82
N THR A 52 19.35 16.31 -1.71
CA THR A 52 19.76 17.71 -1.57
C THR A 52 19.03 18.56 -2.61
N SER A 53 18.49 19.71 -2.18
CA SER A 53 17.82 20.65 -3.09
C SER A 53 18.85 21.51 -3.82
N VAL A 54 18.69 21.67 -5.13
CA VAL A 54 19.56 22.45 -6.01
C VAL A 54 18.72 23.34 -6.89
N THR A 55 19.05 24.63 -6.96
CA THR A 55 18.36 25.58 -7.84
C THR A 55 18.73 25.38 -9.29
N GLY A 56 17.73 25.38 -10.17
CA GLY A 56 17.91 25.29 -11.62
C GLY A 56 17.13 24.15 -12.26
N ASN A 57 17.60 23.71 -13.42
CA ASN A 57 17.00 22.61 -14.18
C ASN A 57 17.74 21.29 -13.92
N LEU A 58 17.05 20.19 -14.21
CA LEU A 58 17.70 18.88 -14.24
C LEU A 58 18.91 18.93 -15.19
N PRO A 59 20.03 18.28 -14.86
CA PRO A 59 21.14 18.15 -15.78
C PRO A 59 20.72 17.50 -17.11
N THR A 60 21.38 17.90 -18.20
CA THR A 60 21.10 17.36 -19.53
C THR A 60 21.58 15.92 -19.65
N ALA A 61 20.81 15.09 -20.36
CA ALA A 61 21.19 13.71 -20.67
C ALA A 61 22.58 13.64 -21.33
N SER A 62 23.35 12.63 -20.95
CA SER A 62 24.69 12.33 -21.47
C SER A 62 24.62 11.13 -22.42
N ALA A 63 25.50 11.08 -23.42
CA ALA A 63 25.54 9.96 -24.37
C ALA A 63 25.90 8.62 -23.69
N ASP A 64 26.79 8.66 -22.70
CA ASP A 64 27.27 7.49 -21.94
C ASP A 64 26.51 7.28 -20.62
N GLY A 65 25.38 7.96 -20.44
CA GLY A 65 24.57 7.84 -19.24
C GLY A 65 23.77 6.53 -19.16
N PRO A 66 23.21 6.20 -17.98
CA PRO A 66 22.20 5.16 -17.88
C PRO A 66 20.99 5.52 -18.75
N THR A 67 20.14 4.56 -19.07
CA THR A 67 18.90 4.80 -19.82
C THR A 67 17.74 4.23 -19.03
N LEU A 68 16.74 5.07 -18.77
CA LEU A 68 15.51 4.69 -18.10
C LEU A 68 14.50 4.20 -19.14
N LEU A 69 13.77 3.14 -18.79
CA LEU A 69 12.69 2.61 -19.60
C LEU A 69 11.56 3.64 -19.70
N ILE A 70 11.15 3.97 -20.92
CA ILE A 70 10.09 4.95 -21.21
C ILE A 70 8.72 4.27 -21.22
N ASP A 71 8.64 3.12 -21.88
CA ASP A 71 7.39 2.41 -22.13
C ASP A 71 6.73 1.98 -20.82
N GLY A 72 5.51 2.48 -20.57
CA GLY A 72 4.76 2.22 -19.35
C GLY A 72 5.19 3.03 -18.11
N TYR A 73 6.25 3.84 -18.20
CA TYR A 73 6.75 4.66 -17.09
C TYR A 73 6.59 6.16 -17.36
N ASP A 74 6.68 6.62 -18.60
CA ASP A 74 6.44 8.03 -18.94
C ASP A 74 4.95 8.37 -18.90
N ASN A 75 4.66 9.50 -18.27
CA ASN A 75 3.32 9.99 -17.90
C ASN A 75 2.50 9.02 -17.03
N ARG A 76 3.15 8.03 -16.40
CA ARG A 76 2.49 7.13 -15.45
C ARG A 76 1.94 7.92 -14.26
N THR A 77 0.71 7.60 -13.88
CA THR A 77 0.05 8.19 -12.70
C THR A 77 0.34 7.37 -11.45
N TYR A 78 0.83 8.04 -10.41
CA TYR A 78 1.02 7.53 -9.07
C TYR A 78 0.00 8.19 -8.14
N TYR A 79 -0.59 7.43 -7.22
CA TYR A 79 -1.56 7.95 -6.27
C TYR A 79 -0.92 8.10 -4.89
N ALA A 80 -1.26 9.18 -4.19
CA ALA A 80 -0.88 9.37 -2.80
C ALA A 80 -1.95 10.12 -2.04
N VAL A 81 -2.07 9.85 -0.74
CA VAL A 81 -2.90 10.66 0.14
C VAL A 81 -2.10 11.88 0.61
N ASN A 82 -2.80 13.01 0.73
CA ASN A 82 -2.29 14.22 1.36
C ASN A 82 -1.59 13.90 2.69
N ASN A 83 -0.49 14.59 2.99
CA ASN A 83 0.35 14.33 4.16
C ASN A 83 0.89 12.88 4.25
N ARG A 84 0.97 12.11 3.15
CA ARG A 84 1.57 10.77 3.10
C ARG A 84 2.64 10.68 2.00
N TYR A 85 2.97 9.48 1.55
CA TYR A 85 4.12 9.23 0.69
C TYR A 85 3.69 8.92 -0.73
N VAL A 86 4.51 9.36 -1.69
CA VAL A 86 4.56 8.86 -3.06
C VAL A 86 5.86 8.09 -3.19
N VAL A 87 5.82 6.88 -3.73
CA VAL A 87 7.03 6.14 -4.10
C VAL A 87 6.97 5.79 -5.57
N ILE A 88 8.09 6.06 -6.24
CA ILE A 88 8.29 5.79 -7.65
C ILE A 88 9.46 4.82 -7.75
N TYR A 89 9.28 3.76 -8.54
CA TYR A 89 10.30 2.75 -8.84
C TYR A 89 10.68 2.89 -10.32
N PRO A 90 11.66 3.74 -10.66
CA PRO A 90 12.18 3.82 -12.02
C PRO A 90 12.74 2.47 -12.46
N GLN A 91 12.53 2.12 -13.73
CA GLN A 91 13.18 0.98 -14.35
C GLN A 91 14.31 1.45 -15.26
N SER A 92 15.45 0.76 -15.19
CA SER A 92 16.59 1.01 -16.07
C SER A 92 16.57 0.01 -17.21
N ASP A 93 16.60 0.53 -18.43
CA ASP A 93 16.82 -0.28 -19.63
C ASP A 93 18.29 -0.71 -19.72
N LYS A 94 19.21 0.20 -19.40
CA LYS A 94 20.66 -0.08 -19.38
C LYS A 94 21.44 0.87 -18.49
N GLY A 95 22.63 0.44 -18.11
CA GLY A 95 23.59 1.24 -17.36
C GLY A 95 23.34 1.22 -15.85
N PHE A 96 24.39 1.55 -15.11
CA PHE A 96 24.38 1.56 -13.65
C PHE A 96 23.79 2.87 -13.11
N VAL A 97 22.92 2.78 -12.11
CA VAL A 97 22.29 3.95 -11.48
C VAL A 97 22.89 4.16 -10.08
N ALA A 98 23.48 5.33 -9.86
CA ALA A 98 24.00 5.76 -8.57
C ALA A 98 23.02 6.65 -7.78
N GLY A 99 22.04 7.24 -8.46
CA GLY A 99 21.04 8.13 -7.88
C GLY A 99 20.10 8.73 -8.92
N TYR A 100 19.24 9.65 -8.47
CA TYR A 100 18.33 10.38 -9.35
C TYR A 100 18.35 11.87 -9.11
N TYR A 101 18.03 12.60 -10.17
CA TYR A 101 17.56 13.97 -10.11
C TYR A 101 16.04 13.98 -10.23
N VAL A 102 15.35 14.74 -9.40
CA VAL A 102 13.88 14.82 -9.39
C VAL A 102 13.45 16.28 -9.33
N LYS A 103 12.53 16.71 -10.19
CA LYS A 103 12.03 18.08 -10.24
C LYS A 103 10.51 18.09 -10.31
N ILE A 104 9.85 18.84 -9.43
CA ILE A 104 8.43 19.15 -9.60
C ILE A 104 8.29 20.12 -10.77
N ASN A 105 7.44 19.80 -11.74
CA ASN A 105 7.28 20.63 -12.94
C ASN A 105 6.70 22.00 -12.56
N GLY A 106 7.37 23.07 -13.00
CA GLY A 106 7.06 24.45 -12.61
C GLY A 106 7.81 24.96 -11.38
N ALA A 107 8.52 24.10 -10.65
CA ALA A 107 9.38 24.52 -9.54
C ALA A 107 10.72 25.10 -10.02
N GLN A 108 11.34 25.92 -9.16
CA GLN A 108 12.67 26.50 -9.42
C GLN A 108 13.82 25.55 -9.07
N ASN A 109 13.58 24.61 -8.14
CA ASN A 109 14.59 23.69 -7.64
C ASN A 109 14.33 22.26 -8.15
N TYR A 110 15.41 21.48 -8.25
CA TYR A 110 15.36 20.03 -8.33
C TYR A 110 16.07 19.42 -7.12
N PHE A 111 15.90 18.13 -6.94
CA PHE A 111 16.44 17.35 -5.84
C PHE A 111 17.42 16.32 -6.37
N LYS A 112 18.65 16.29 -5.86
CA LYS A 112 19.64 15.24 -6.14
C LYS A 112 19.58 14.21 -5.01
N ILE A 113 19.10 13.01 -5.34
CA ILE A 113 19.05 11.84 -4.47
C ILE A 113 20.32 11.03 -4.71
N ASP A 114 21.13 10.86 -3.66
CA ASP A 114 22.38 10.09 -3.74
C ASP A 114 22.30 8.83 -2.88
N TYR A 115 22.21 7.66 -3.52
CA TYR A 115 22.14 6.38 -2.80
C TYR A 115 23.49 5.90 -2.27
N LYS A 116 24.61 6.58 -2.54
CA LYS A 116 25.88 6.34 -1.85
C LYS A 116 25.80 6.78 -0.38
N ALA A 117 24.99 7.78 -0.07
CA ALA A 117 24.78 8.25 1.31
C ALA A 117 23.76 7.41 2.10
N ALA A 118 23.07 6.46 1.47
CA ALA A 118 21.93 5.72 2.02
C ALA A 118 22.27 4.27 2.41
N ALA A 119 23.29 4.07 3.25
CA ALA A 119 23.88 2.76 3.58
C ALA A 119 22.95 1.68 4.22
N GLY A 120 21.65 1.93 4.35
CA GLY A 120 20.64 0.95 4.81
C GLY A 120 19.42 0.80 3.89
N ALA A 121 19.35 1.55 2.78
CA ALA A 121 18.28 1.45 1.78
C ALA A 121 18.68 0.64 0.53
N ARG A 122 19.94 0.22 0.46
CA ARG A 122 20.43 -0.71 -0.57
C ARG A 122 20.05 -2.13 -0.15
N LYS A 123 19.35 -2.89 -0.99
CA LYS A 123 19.41 -4.35 -0.88
C LYS A 123 20.77 -4.77 -1.43
N LEU A 124 21.31 -5.85 -0.90
CA LEU A 124 22.56 -6.40 -1.40
C LEU A 124 22.29 -6.99 -2.79
N ASN A 125 23.13 -6.62 -3.77
CA ASN A 125 23.22 -7.24 -5.08
C ASN A 125 23.10 -8.77 -4.95
N LYS A 126 21.96 -9.36 -5.33
CA LYS A 126 21.96 -10.77 -5.68
C LYS A 126 22.64 -10.88 -7.05
N SER A 127 23.65 -11.74 -7.12
CA SER A 127 24.26 -12.16 -8.38
C SER A 127 23.16 -12.78 -9.25
N HIS A 128 22.87 -12.19 -10.41
CA HIS A 128 21.94 -12.75 -11.38
C HIS A 128 22.68 -13.03 -12.69
N ASP A 129 22.51 -14.25 -13.21
CA ASP A 129 23.20 -14.81 -14.38
C ASP A 129 22.59 -14.40 -15.73
N SER A 130 21.55 -13.56 -15.75
CA SER A 130 20.87 -13.18 -17.00
C SER A 130 20.84 -11.68 -17.24
N ARG A 131 21.44 -11.28 -18.36
CA ARG A 131 21.68 -9.92 -18.85
C ARG A 131 20.43 -9.16 -19.33
N GLU A 132 19.22 -9.68 -19.07
CA GLU A 132 17.93 -9.13 -19.56
C GLU A 132 17.03 -8.53 -18.46
N GLU A 133 17.44 -8.55 -17.18
CA GLU A 133 16.70 -7.89 -16.10
C GLU A 133 17.60 -6.84 -15.43
N GLY A 134 17.46 -5.59 -15.88
CA GLY A 134 18.11 -4.42 -15.28
C GLY A 134 17.53 -4.09 -13.91
N ASP A 135 17.78 -4.93 -12.91
CA ASP A 135 17.19 -4.75 -11.58
C ASP A 135 17.97 -3.72 -10.76
N ASN A 136 17.60 -2.45 -10.90
CA ASN A 136 17.90 -1.39 -9.92
C ASN A 136 16.80 -1.31 -8.84
N SER A 137 16.27 -2.46 -8.37
CA SER A 137 15.21 -2.58 -7.33
C SER A 137 15.39 -1.73 -6.08
N ASP A 138 16.60 -1.21 -5.86
CA ASP A 138 17.02 -0.54 -4.64
C ASP A 138 17.08 0.99 -4.77
N SER A 139 16.67 1.51 -5.92
CA SER A 139 16.73 2.93 -6.24
C SER A 139 15.32 3.49 -6.43
N SER A 140 14.55 3.56 -5.34
CA SER A 140 13.20 4.17 -5.33
C SER A 140 13.24 5.65 -4.98
N ILE A 141 12.46 6.47 -5.67
CA ILE A 141 12.24 7.89 -5.34
C ILE A 141 11.08 7.97 -4.34
N VAL A 142 11.37 8.36 -3.10
CA VAL A 142 10.37 8.50 -2.02
C VAL A 142 10.14 9.97 -1.71
N ILE A 143 8.90 10.44 -1.88
CA ILE A 143 8.48 11.84 -1.67
C ILE A 143 7.40 11.86 -0.58
N LYS A 144 7.67 12.50 0.55
CA LYS A 144 6.67 12.82 1.56
C LYS A 144 5.97 14.13 1.17
N LEU A 145 4.67 14.04 0.93
CA LEU A 145 3.82 15.19 0.64
C LEU A 145 3.55 15.98 1.93
N PRO A 146 3.48 17.32 1.87
CA PRO A 146 3.05 18.14 2.99
C PRO A 146 1.56 17.93 3.30
N ALA A 147 1.11 18.41 4.45
CA ALA A 147 -0.30 18.50 4.78
C ALA A 147 -0.99 19.66 4.06
N GLY A 148 -2.34 19.67 4.08
CA GLY A 148 -3.14 20.77 3.55
C GLY A 148 -3.33 20.79 2.02
N LEU A 149 -2.85 19.80 1.27
CA LEU A 149 -3.14 19.71 -0.17
C LEU A 149 -4.63 19.42 -0.39
N LYS A 150 -5.30 20.24 -1.22
CA LYS A 150 -6.75 20.16 -1.49
C LYS A 150 -7.16 19.00 -2.41
N GLY A 151 -6.22 18.15 -2.81
CA GLY A 151 -6.40 17.04 -3.75
C GLY A 151 -6.46 17.52 -5.20
N ASN A 152 -5.42 17.21 -5.97
CA ASN A 152 -5.31 17.46 -7.41
C ASN A 152 -4.08 16.70 -7.95
N THR A 153 -3.79 16.82 -9.24
CA THR A 153 -2.58 16.30 -9.85
C THR A 153 -1.47 17.35 -9.92
N PHE A 154 -0.24 16.91 -9.74
CA PHE A 154 0.95 17.62 -10.21
C PHE A 154 1.84 16.64 -10.99
N SER A 155 2.81 17.15 -11.72
CA SER A 155 3.78 16.30 -12.43
C SER A 155 5.19 16.54 -11.93
N ILE A 156 6.00 15.49 -12.00
CA ILE A 156 7.42 15.54 -11.71
C ILE A 156 8.19 15.04 -12.93
N LYS A 157 9.42 15.50 -13.08
CA LYS A 157 10.42 14.94 -13.99
C LYS A 157 11.53 14.29 -13.19
N TYR A 158 12.03 13.15 -13.65
CA TYR A 158 13.20 12.53 -13.05
C TYR A 158 14.16 11.97 -14.11
N ALA A 159 15.44 11.94 -13.75
CA ALA A 159 16.51 11.35 -14.55
C ALA A 159 17.50 10.63 -13.61
N ALA A 160 18.02 9.49 -14.03
CA ALA A 160 19.07 8.78 -13.30
C ALA A 160 20.45 9.38 -13.59
N PHE A 161 21.40 9.15 -12.67
CA PHE A 161 22.81 9.41 -12.92
C PHE A 161 23.68 8.25 -12.43
N ASP A 162 24.83 8.05 -13.06
CA ASP A 162 25.81 7.02 -12.69
C ASP A 162 26.88 7.53 -11.70
N THR A 163 27.88 6.72 -11.38
CA THR A 163 28.94 7.12 -10.44
C THR A 163 29.86 8.22 -10.95
N LEU A 164 29.86 8.49 -12.26
CA LEU A 164 30.61 9.53 -12.96
C LEU A 164 29.76 10.80 -13.21
N ASN A 165 28.49 10.79 -12.81
CA ASN A 165 27.47 11.81 -13.06
C ASN A 165 27.05 11.94 -14.54
N HIS A 166 27.18 10.90 -15.35
CA HIS A 166 26.47 10.84 -16.63
C HIS A 166 24.98 10.66 -16.37
N VAL A 167 24.14 11.38 -17.13
CA VAL A 167 22.70 11.51 -16.86
C VAL A 167 21.86 10.80 -17.91
N SER A 168 20.77 10.16 -17.51
CA SER A 168 19.85 9.47 -18.41
C SER A 168 18.92 10.40 -19.20
N ASN A 169 18.10 9.80 -20.07
CA ASN A 169 16.84 10.39 -20.51
C ASN A 169 15.95 10.76 -19.31
N THR A 170 15.09 11.75 -19.50
CA THR A 170 14.14 12.21 -18.48
C THR A 170 12.79 11.52 -18.66
N ILE A 171 12.18 11.10 -17.56
CA ILE A 171 10.82 10.58 -17.49
C ILE A 171 9.94 11.59 -16.77
N THR A 172 8.71 11.78 -17.23
CA THR A 172 7.67 12.54 -16.55
C THR A 172 6.73 11.59 -15.81
N ALA A 173 6.47 11.82 -14.53
CA ALA A 173 5.45 11.10 -13.77
C ALA A 173 4.35 12.06 -13.31
N ILE A 174 3.12 11.58 -13.28
CA ILE A 174 1.97 12.30 -12.76
C ILE A 174 1.70 11.80 -11.35
N VAL A 175 1.50 12.71 -10.40
CA VAL A 175 1.10 12.39 -9.02
C VAL A 175 -0.30 12.89 -8.80
N SER A 176 -1.24 11.99 -8.56
CA SER A 176 -2.61 12.29 -8.17
C SER A 176 -2.74 12.27 -6.64
N VAL A 177 -2.97 13.45 -6.06
CA VAL A 177 -3.12 13.63 -4.62
C VAL A 177 -4.58 13.47 -4.24
N ILE A 178 -4.86 12.51 -3.36
CA ILE A 178 -6.14 12.37 -2.67
C ILE A 178 -6.12 13.35 -1.49
N ALA A 179 -7.11 14.24 -1.41
CA ALA A 179 -7.22 15.18 -0.30
C ALA A 179 -7.23 14.45 1.05
N SER A 180 -6.82 15.10 2.13
CA SER A 180 -6.99 14.49 3.47
C SER A 180 -8.41 14.61 4.00
N LYS A 181 -9.26 15.40 3.33
CA LYS A 181 -10.67 15.52 3.69
C LYS A 181 -11.45 14.41 2.99
N ASP A 182 -12.42 13.90 3.70
CA ASP A 182 -13.34 12.90 3.20
C ASP A 182 -14.25 13.45 2.11
N THR A 183 -14.40 12.69 1.04
CA THR A 183 -15.41 12.94 0.01
C THR A 183 -16.71 12.24 0.40
N ALA A 184 -17.84 12.71 -0.14
CA ALA A 184 -19.11 12.03 0.00
C ALA A 184 -19.03 10.57 -0.49
N ASP A 185 -18.29 10.32 -1.57
CA ASP A 185 -18.07 8.98 -2.10
C ASP A 185 -17.31 8.09 -1.10
N ASN A 186 -16.20 8.57 -0.50
CA ASN A 186 -15.42 7.77 0.45
C ASN A 186 -16.23 7.39 1.68
N SER A 187 -17.13 8.28 2.13
CA SER A 187 -18.02 8.02 3.27
C SER A 187 -18.95 6.81 3.07
N LEU A 188 -19.23 6.41 1.82
CA LEU A 188 -20.02 5.22 1.52
C LEU A 188 -19.33 3.93 2.00
N LEU A 189 -17.99 3.93 2.05
CA LEU A 189 -17.20 2.79 2.48
C LEU A 189 -16.90 2.77 3.98
N TYR A 190 -17.23 3.81 4.74
CA TYR A 190 -16.85 3.88 6.15
C TYR A 190 -17.31 2.68 6.98
N GLY A 191 -16.39 2.15 7.78
CA GLY A 191 -16.66 1.07 8.73
C GLY A 191 -15.72 -0.11 8.53
N THR A 192 -16.06 -1.20 9.22
CA THR A 192 -15.32 -2.46 9.20
C THR A 192 -16.08 -3.45 8.33
N TRP A 193 -15.39 -4.01 7.35
CA TRP A 193 -15.91 -4.92 6.34
C TRP A 193 -15.20 -6.25 6.48
N ARG A 194 -15.94 -7.27 6.91
CA ARG A 194 -15.42 -8.61 7.09
C ARG A 194 -15.62 -9.42 5.81
N TYR A 195 -14.56 -10.03 5.31
CA TYR A 195 -14.62 -10.91 4.15
C TYR A 195 -15.66 -12.01 4.38
N ASN A 196 -16.49 -12.29 3.37
CA ASN A 196 -17.52 -13.32 3.48
C ASN A 196 -17.23 -14.50 2.56
N ARG A 197 -16.98 -14.20 1.28
CA ARG A 197 -16.81 -15.20 0.22
C ARG A 197 -16.25 -14.57 -1.05
N SER A 198 -15.81 -15.41 -1.97
CA SER A 198 -15.32 -15.02 -3.29
C SER A 198 -15.91 -15.88 -4.41
N LYS A 199 -15.83 -15.39 -5.64
CA LYS A 199 -16.02 -16.21 -6.85
C LYS A 199 -15.00 -15.84 -7.91
N MET A 200 -14.65 -16.80 -8.74
CA MET A 200 -13.75 -16.61 -9.88
C MET A 200 -14.55 -16.63 -11.18
N ASN A 201 -14.35 -15.64 -12.05
CA ASN A 201 -15.03 -15.49 -13.34
C ASN A 201 -16.55 -15.64 -13.20
N TYR A 202 -17.13 -16.55 -13.99
CA TYR A 202 -18.56 -16.85 -14.04
C TYR A 202 -18.97 -17.97 -13.06
N ASN A 203 -18.08 -18.39 -12.15
CA ASN A 203 -18.38 -19.45 -11.19
C ASN A 203 -19.37 -18.96 -10.11
N ASP A 204 -19.99 -19.92 -9.45
CA ASP A 204 -20.78 -19.66 -8.27
C ASP A 204 -19.93 -19.12 -7.11
N TRP A 205 -20.60 -18.41 -6.21
CA TRP A 205 -20.01 -17.97 -4.96
C TRP A 205 -19.52 -19.16 -4.14
N SER A 206 -18.29 -19.05 -3.64
CA SER A 206 -17.79 -19.99 -2.64
C SER A 206 -18.66 -19.95 -1.39
N ASN A 207 -18.69 -21.09 -0.68
CA ASN A 207 -19.39 -21.19 0.59
C ASN A 207 -18.74 -20.22 1.58
N PRO A 208 -19.51 -19.40 2.34
CA PRO A 208 -19.00 -18.41 3.29
C PRO A 208 -18.34 -19.00 4.55
N GLN A 209 -17.60 -20.09 4.40
CA GLN A 209 -16.93 -20.82 5.49
C GLN A 209 -15.51 -20.31 5.74
N SER A 210 -15.19 -19.08 5.33
CA SER A 210 -13.83 -18.54 5.44
C SER A 210 -13.31 -18.49 6.88
N TYR A 211 -14.20 -18.62 7.88
CA TYR A 211 -13.86 -18.66 9.31
C TYR A 211 -14.09 -20.03 9.96
N LYS A 212 -14.38 -21.07 9.17
CA LYS A 212 -14.38 -22.44 9.70
C LYS A 212 -12.97 -23.00 9.66
N PRO A 213 -12.50 -23.64 10.76
CA PRO A 213 -11.27 -24.39 10.72
C PRO A 213 -11.33 -25.49 9.65
N ASP A 214 -10.30 -25.54 8.80
CA ASP A 214 -10.04 -26.59 7.84
C ASP A 214 -9.00 -27.57 8.41
N THR A 215 -9.09 -28.84 8.03
CA THR A 215 -8.23 -29.91 8.55
C THR A 215 -7.48 -30.57 7.42
N THR A 216 -6.15 -30.54 7.48
CA THR A 216 -5.27 -31.23 6.54
C THR A 216 -4.80 -32.56 7.14
N TYR A 217 -4.81 -33.58 6.30
CA TYR A 217 -4.30 -34.92 6.64
C TYR A 217 -3.00 -35.19 5.88
N VAL A 218 -2.03 -35.79 6.55
CA VAL A 218 -0.78 -36.27 5.94
C VAL A 218 -0.55 -37.70 6.42
N ASN A 219 0.04 -38.52 5.54
CA ASN A 219 0.34 -39.90 5.86
C ASN A 219 1.64 -40.02 6.67
N TYR A 220 1.57 -40.74 7.79
CA TYR A 220 2.71 -41.08 8.64
C TYR A 220 2.78 -42.58 8.88
N SER A 221 3.98 -43.06 9.20
CA SER A 221 4.23 -44.43 9.62
C SER A 221 4.61 -44.47 11.09
N CYS A 222 4.25 -45.57 11.76
CA CYS A 222 4.72 -45.88 13.10
C CYS A 222 5.94 -46.78 13.03
N ILE A 223 7.11 -46.27 13.44
CA ILE A 223 8.37 -47.01 13.44
C ILE A 223 8.96 -46.90 14.83
N ASP A 224 9.17 -48.05 15.49
CA ASP A 224 9.68 -48.14 16.86
C ASP A 224 8.91 -47.28 17.88
N GLY A 225 7.59 -47.22 17.73
CA GLY A 225 6.70 -46.42 18.59
C GLY A 225 6.75 -44.91 18.35
N LYS A 226 7.56 -44.44 17.40
CA LYS A 226 7.66 -43.03 17.00
C LYS A 226 6.89 -42.76 15.72
N LEU A 227 6.28 -41.58 15.65
CA LEU A 227 5.62 -41.12 14.44
C LEU A 227 6.66 -40.56 13.47
N GLN A 228 6.73 -41.10 12.25
CA GLN A 228 7.68 -40.69 11.23
C GLN A 228 6.97 -40.43 9.90
N GLY A 229 7.54 -39.59 9.04
CA GLY A 229 7.02 -39.39 7.69
C GLY A 229 6.89 -40.74 6.96
N CYS A 230 5.81 -40.90 6.20
CA CYS A 230 5.57 -42.14 5.45
C CYS A 230 6.76 -42.45 4.51
N THR A 231 7.30 -43.66 4.63
CA THR A 231 8.42 -44.17 3.83
C THR A 231 8.03 -45.49 3.19
N GLU A 232 8.58 -45.78 2.00
CA GLU A 232 8.30 -47.03 1.29
C GLU A 232 8.70 -48.25 2.14
N GLY A 233 7.80 -49.24 2.21
CA GLY A 233 8.01 -50.47 3.00
C GLY A 233 7.33 -50.49 4.37
N TYR A 234 6.68 -49.41 4.79
CA TYR A 234 5.89 -49.35 6.04
C TYR A 234 4.40 -49.09 5.78
N SER A 235 3.54 -49.49 6.73
CA SER A 235 2.13 -49.09 6.71
C SER A 235 2.04 -47.58 6.95
N CYS A 236 1.28 -46.89 6.11
CA CYS A 236 1.09 -45.45 6.22
C CYS A 236 -0.39 -45.16 6.47
N GLU A 237 -0.67 -44.41 7.53
CA GLU A 237 -2.01 -44.02 7.93
C GLU A 237 -2.15 -42.49 7.89
N PRO A 238 -3.32 -41.95 7.54
CA PRO A 238 -3.56 -40.52 7.56
C PRO A 238 -3.71 -40.02 9.00
N TYR A 239 -2.90 -39.03 9.38
CA TYR A 239 -3.05 -38.28 10.63
C TYR A 239 -3.41 -36.84 10.33
N ILE A 240 -4.13 -36.20 11.25
CA ILE A 240 -4.35 -34.75 11.21
C ILE A 240 -2.99 -34.08 11.39
N SER A 241 -2.47 -33.48 10.33
CA SER A 241 -1.18 -32.80 10.36
C SER A 241 -1.31 -31.33 10.72
N ARG A 242 -2.44 -30.71 10.32
CA ARG A 242 -2.72 -29.30 10.56
C ARG A 242 -4.22 -29.06 10.68
N ILE A 243 -4.61 -28.29 11.67
CA ILE A 243 -5.92 -27.61 11.72
C ILE A 243 -5.64 -26.13 11.52
N TYR A 244 -6.40 -25.48 10.65
CA TYR A 244 -6.15 -24.10 10.23
C TYR A 244 -7.45 -23.31 10.19
N GLY A 245 -7.55 -22.18 10.87
CA GLY A 245 -8.75 -21.34 10.84
C GLY A 245 -8.42 -19.85 10.78
N PRO A 246 -8.85 -19.13 9.73
CA PRO A 246 -8.87 -17.67 9.77
C PRO A 246 -9.83 -17.20 10.86
N VAL A 247 -9.41 -16.20 11.65
CA VAL A 247 -10.21 -15.60 12.72
C VAL A 247 -10.59 -14.15 12.40
N SER A 248 -9.83 -13.48 11.52
CA SER A 248 -10.22 -12.19 10.96
C SER A 248 -9.69 -12.05 9.53
N ASN A 249 -10.45 -11.34 8.69
CA ASN A 249 -10.04 -10.90 7.36
C ASN A 249 -10.87 -9.66 7.06
N ASP A 250 -10.45 -8.55 7.66
CA ASP A 250 -11.25 -7.35 7.80
C ASP A 250 -10.58 -6.18 7.08
N GLN A 251 -11.38 -5.40 6.36
CA GLN A 251 -11.00 -4.12 5.78
C GLN A 251 -11.68 -2.99 6.54
N ILE A 252 -10.90 -2.00 6.94
CA ILE A 252 -11.38 -0.87 7.73
C ILE A 252 -11.13 0.39 6.92
N PHE A 253 -12.21 1.06 6.54
CA PHE A 253 -12.18 2.38 5.90
C PHE A 253 -12.62 3.41 6.93
N SER A 254 -11.79 4.40 7.18
CA SER A 254 -12.02 5.41 8.20
C SER A 254 -11.87 6.82 7.63
N ALA A 255 -12.17 7.81 8.48
CA ALA A 255 -12.05 9.22 8.13
C ALA A 255 -10.61 9.60 7.73
N ASN A 256 -10.50 10.73 7.04
CA ASN A 256 -9.27 11.21 6.41
C ASN A 256 -8.64 10.21 5.44
N ASN A 257 -9.48 9.43 4.75
CA ASN A 257 -9.05 8.49 3.71
C ASN A 257 -8.04 7.44 4.21
N LEU A 258 -8.16 7.02 5.48
CA LEU A 258 -7.31 6.02 6.10
C LEU A 258 -7.87 4.61 5.91
N TYR A 259 -7.00 3.69 5.48
CA TYR A 259 -7.32 2.30 5.23
C TYR A 259 -6.46 1.36 6.07
N THR A 260 -7.07 0.30 6.58
CA THR A 260 -6.37 -0.81 7.24
C THR A 260 -6.95 -2.13 6.73
N THR A 261 -6.09 -3.07 6.37
CA THR A 261 -6.45 -4.48 6.25
C THR A 261 -5.88 -5.24 7.43
N SER A 262 -6.63 -6.19 7.98
CA SER A 262 -6.18 -7.05 9.04
C SER A 262 -6.57 -8.49 8.75
N TYR A 263 -5.59 -9.38 8.88
CA TYR A 263 -5.78 -10.81 8.70
C TYR A 263 -5.17 -11.54 9.88
N ALA A 264 -5.96 -12.38 10.54
CA ALA A 264 -5.46 -13.24 11.60
C ALA A 264 -5.95 -14.66 11.43
N ARG A 265 -5.12 -15.61 11.84
CA ARG A 265 -5.42 -17.04 11.80
C ARG A 265 -4.87 -17.74 13.04
N ILE A 266 -5.52 -18.82 13.41
CA ILE A 266 -5.01 -19.81 14.35
C ILE A 266 -4.67 -21.08 13.58
N TYR A 267 -3.69 -21.82 14.08
CA TYR A 267 -3.34 -23.11 13.53
C TYR A 267 -2.88 -24.04 14.64
N LYS A 268 -3.06 -25.34 14.40
CA LYS A 268 -2.61 -26.41 15.27
C LYS A 268 -1.88 -27.44 14.41
N ASP A 269 -0.57 -27.52 14.58
CA ASP A 269 0.29 -28.36 13.74
C ASP A 269 0.78 -29.57 14.55
N LEU A 270 0.71 -30.76 13.94
CA LEU A 270 1.29 -31.96 14.50
C LEU A 270 2.82 -31.81 14.55
N TYR A 271 3.44 -32.21 15.65
CA TYR A 271 4.89 -32.24 15.80
C TYR A 271 5.39 -33.69 15.84
N PRO A 272 5.73 -34.28 14.68
CA PRO A 272 6.01 -35.72 14.59
C PRO A 272 7.19 -36.13 15.46
N ASP A 273 8.26 -35.33 15.50
CA ASP A 273 9.50 -35.64 16.22
C ASP A 273 9.30 -35.74 17.75
N GLN A 274 8.26 -35.10 18.29
CA GLN A 274 7.89 -35.19 19.71
C GLN A 274 6.72 -36.14 19.96
N SER A 275 6.07 -36.61 18.90
CA SER A 275 4.92 -37.50 18.98
C SER A 275 5.34 -38.96 19.03
N THR A 276 4.56 -39.75 19.76
CA THR A 276 4.57 -41.21 19.62
C THR A 276 3.34 -41.64 18.85
N CYS A 277 3.34 -42.88 18.34
CA CYS A 277 2.19 -43.39 17.58
C CYS A 277 0.89 -43.46 18.42
N SER A 278 1.02 -43.48 19.75
CA SER A 278 -0.09 -43.54 20.70
C SER A 278 -0.36 -42.21 21.41
N ASN A 279 0.51 -41.20 21.24
CA ASN A 279 0.37 -39.89 21.86
C ASN A 279 0.88 -38.80 20.90
N LEU A 280 -0.09 -38.17 20.23
CA LEU A 280 0.18 -37.12 19.25
C LEU A 280 0.34 -35.78 19.98
N ILE A 281 1.48 -35.12 19.75
CA ILE A 281 1.77 -33.79 20.28
C ILE A 281 1.53 -32.77 19.18
N TYR A 282 0.75 -31.75 19.51
CA TYR A 282 0.46 -30.64 18.61
C TYR A 282 1.01 -29.33 19.19
N TYR A 283 1.45 -28.46 18.30
CA TYR A 283 1.78 -27.08 18.58
C TYR A 283 0.60 -26.18 18.19
N ASP A 284 0.05 -25.46 19.17
CA ASP A 284 -0.94 -24.41 18.92
C ASP A 284 -0.22 -23.09 18.63
N GLY A 285 -0.61 -22.43 17.54
CA GLY A 285 -0.01 -21.17 17.11
C GLY A 285 -1.05 -20.20 16.54
N SER A 286 -0.66 -18.94 16.46
CA SER A 286 -1.43 -17.91 15.78
C SER A 286 -0.52 -17.05 14.93
N ARG A 287 -1.10 -16.42 13.90
CA ARG A 287 -0.41 -15.44 13.06
C ARG A 287 -1.36 -14.34 12.69
N ALA A 288 -0.92 -13.10 12.85
CA ALA A 288 -1.65 -11.92 12.46
C ALA A 288 -0.79 -11.05 11.54
N TYR A 289 -1.44 -10.38 10.61
CA TYR A 289 -0.88 -9.44 9.68
C TYR A 289 -1.81 -8.24 9.60
N SER A 290 -1.23 -7.06 9.50
CA SER A 290 -1.98 -5.83 9.28
C SER A 290 -1.20 -4.98 8.30
N SER A 291 -1.91 -4.32 7.39
CA SER A 291 -1.31 -3.32 6.52
C SER A 291 -2.16 -2.07 6.60
N ILE A 292 -1.49 -0.92 6.69
CA ILE A 292 -2.12 0.38 6.82
C ILE A 292 -1.77 1.25 5.61
N GLY A 293 -2.69 2.14 5.28
CA GLY A 293 -2.66 2.79 3.99
C GLY A 293 -3.67 3.91 3.86
N GLY A 294 -3.88 4.30 2.62
CA GLY A 294 -4.91 5.22 2.19
C GLY A 294 -5.92 4.56 1.25
N TYR A 295 -7.04 5.21 1.03
CA TYR A 295 -7.97 4.80 -0.02
C TYR A 295 -8.67 5.99 -0.68
N THR A 296 -9.23 5.75 -1.85
CA THR A 296 -10.20 6.63 -2.48
C THR A 296 -11.22 5.79 -3.24
N TYR A 297 -12.46 6.26 -3.28
CA TYR A 297 -13.54 5.66 -4.04
C TYR A 297 -14.22 6.73 -4.87
N ASN A 298 -14.44 6.42 -6.15
CA ASN A 298 -15.22 7.25 -7.05
C ASN A 298 -16.52 6.53 -7.36
N ASN A 299 -17.65 7.08 -6.89
CA ASN A 299 -18.95 6.45 -7.04
C ASN A 299 -19.48 6.50 -8.48
N THR A 300 -18.96 7.42 -9.31
CA THR A 300 -19.33 7.54 -10.73
C THR A 300 -18.64 6.47 -11.56
N THR A 301 -17.32 6.29 -11.41
CA THR A 301 -16.55 5.29 -12.15
C THR A 301 -16.56 3.91 -11.49
N LYS A 302 -17.06 3.82 -10.26
CA LYS A 302 -17.07 2.61 -9.42
C LYS A 302 -15.67 2.05 -9.14
N VAL A 303 -14.65 2.91 -9.11
CA VAL A 303 -13.26 2.48 -8.83
C VAL A 303 -12.91 2.77 -7.38
N LEU A 304 -12.51 1.72 -6.66
CA LEU A 304 -11.86 1.79 -5.35
C LEU A 304 -10.35 1.63 -5.56
N THR A 305 -9.58 2.61 -5.14
CA THR A 305 -8.12 2.54 -5.13
C THR A 305 -7.62 2.45 -3.70
N LEU A 306 -6.85 1.41 -3.40
CA LEU A 306 -6.17 1.20 -2.14
C LEU A 306 -4.69 1.56 -2.31
N ILE A 307 -4.13 2.26 -1.33
CA ILE A 307 -2.73 2.66 -1.29
C ILE A 307 -2.11 2.02 -0.06
N TYR A 308 -1.14 1.14 -0.24
CA TYR A 308 -0.42 0.50 0.84
C TYR A 308 0.91 1.23 1.00
N ASP A 309 1.04 2.09 2.01
CA ASP A 309 2.25 2.88 2.23
C ASP A 309 2.81 2.75 3.66
N GLU A 310 2.17 1.98 4.54
CA GLU A 310 2.57 1.73 5.93
C GLU A 310 2.90 2.99 6.73
N ASN A 311 2.28 4.13 6.40
CA ASN A 311 2.63 5.45 6.93
C ASN A 311 4.13 5.80 6.78
N GLY A 312 4.85 5.16 5.86
CA GLY A 312 6.29 5.28 5.66
C GLY A 312 7.13 4.81 6.85
N THR A 313 6.59 3.89 7.68
CA THR A 313 7.22 3.47 8.96
C THR A 313 7.45 1.97 9.13
N GLY A 314 6.90 1.11 8.27
CA GLY A 314 7.02 -0.34 8.46
C GLY A 314 8.25 -0.95 7.78
N ASP A 315 8.69 -2.13 8.23
CA ASP A 315 9.85 -2.84 7.68
C ASP A 315 9.70 -3.18 6.17
N TYR A 316 8.49 -3.03 5.61
CA TYR A 316 8.16 -3.17 4.20
C TYR A 316 8.04 -1.83 3.45
N VAL A 317 8.70 -0.74 3.89
CA VAL A 317 8.80 0.54 3.11
C VAL A 317 9.27 0.31 1.66
N ASN A 318 9.90 -0.84 1.40
CA ASN A 318 10.34 -1.29 0.09
C ASN A 318 9.20 -1.57 -0.91
N ASN A 319 7.94 -1.67 -0.49
CA ASN A 319 6.80 -2.00 -1.36
C ASN A 319 5.60 -1.05 -1.12
N ILE A 320 5.75 0.24 -1.44
CA ILE A 320 4.56 1.09 -1.56
C ILE A 320 3.89 0.80 -2.90
N TYR A 321 2.68 0.24 -2.86
CA TYR A 321 1.93 -0.10 -4.07
C TYR A 321 0.47 0.32 -3.95
N THR A 322 -0.17 0.40 -5.11
CA THR A 322 -1.58 0.74 -5.23
C THR A 322 -2.32 -0.38 -5.93
N GLU A 323 -3.48 -0.74 -5.41
CA GLU A 323 -4.39 -1.67 -6.07
C GLU A 323 -5.67 -0.91 -6.44
N SER A 324 -6.23 -1.23 -7.60
CA SER A 324 -7.51 -0.68 -8.02
C SER A 324 -8.50 -1.80 -8.28
N TYR A 325 -9.69 -1.62 -7.74
CA TYR A 325 -10.78 -2.58 -7.79
C TYR A 325 -12.01 -1.93 -8.40
N THR A 326 -12.78 -2.70 -9.15
CA THR A 326 -14.09 -2.25 -9.62
C THR A 326 -15.16 -2.69 -8.62
N VAL A 327 -15.82 -1.74 -7.99
CA VAL A 327 -16.93 -1.95 -7.06
C VAL A 327 -18.20 -2.23 -7.84
N THR A 328 -18.75 -3.43 -7.67
CA THR A 328 -19.99 -3.85 -8.31
C THR A 328 -21.22 -3.65 -7.44
N GLU A 329 -21.03 -3.63 -6.12
CA GLU A 329 -22.10 -3.38 -5.17
C GLU A 329 -21.56 -2.70 -3.91
N ILE A 330 -22.30 -1.70 -3.43
CA ILE A 330 -22.03 -1.03 -2.15
C ILE A 330 -23.37 -0.62 -1.52
N SER A 331 -23.53 -0.96 -0.24
CA SER A 331 -24.73 -0.67 0.55
C SER A 331 -24.36 -0.45 2.02
N SER A 332 -25.34 -0.30 2.91
CA SER A 332 -25.06 -0.18 4.34
C SER A 332 -24.54 -1.48 4.99
N THR A 333 -24.67 -2.64 4.34
CA THR A 333 -24.31 -3.94 4.92
C THR A 333 -23.41 -4.81 4.04
N LYS A 334 -23.26 -4.47 2.75
CA LYS A 334 -22.53 -5.29 1.78
C LYS A 334 -21.68 -4.45 0.83
N LEU A 335 -20.46 -4.93 0.59
CA LEU A 335 -19.49 -4.42 -0.38
C LEU A 335 -19.03 -5.57 -1.27
N VAL A 336 -19.10 -5.40 -2.58
CA VAL A 336 -18.57 -6.37 -3.56
C VAL A 336 -17.73 -5.63 -4.57
N TYR A 337 -16.48 -6.06 -4.71
CA TYR A 337 -15.58 -5.57 -5.76
C TYR A 337 -14.82 -6.72 -6.41
N TYR A 338 -14.19 -6.46 -7.56
CA TYR A 338 -13.30 -7.43 -8.19
C TYR A 338 -11.94 -6.85 -8.58
N SER A 339 -10.94 -7.74 -8.65
CA SER A 339 -9.65 -7.52 -9.32
C SER A 339 -9.58 -8.33 -10.62
N LYS A 340 -8.71 -7.88 -11.55
CA LYS A 340 -8.33 -8.64 -12.73
C LYS A 340 -6.89 -9.13 -12.52
N GLU A 341 -6.68 -10.43 -12.61
CA GLU A 341 -5.37 -11.06 -12.66
C GLU A 341 -5.10 -11.45 -14.12
N GLU A 342 -4.08 -10.86 -14.73
CA GLU A 342 -3.56 -11.34 -16.00
C GLU A 342 -2.70 -12.57 -15.73
N SER A 343 -3.08 -13.71 -16.31
CA SER A 343 -2.26 -14.91 -16.22
C SER A 343 -1.03 -14.74 -17.11
N VAL A 344 0.11 -14.39 -16.53
CA VAL A 344 1.38 -14.42 -17.25
C VAL A 344 1.78 -15.89 -17.38
N ASN A 345 1.41 -16.52 -18.49
CA ASN A 345 1.91 -17.86 -18.83
C ASN A 345 3.43 -17.75 -19.04
N ASN A 346 4.18 -18.11 -18.00
CA ASN A 346 5.65 -17.99 -17.95
C ASN A 346 6.39 -19.03 -18.80
N GLY A 347 5.78 -19.51 -19.89
CA GLY A 347 6.33 -20.56 -20.74
C GLY A 347 5.60 -20.64 -22.07
N ASP A 348 5.83 -19.68 -22.95
CA ASP A 348 6.10 -19.90 -24.38
C ASP A 348 6.06 -18.55 -25.13
N ARG A 349 7.25 -17.97 -25.31
CA ARG A 349 7.51 -16.88 -26.26
C ARG A 349 7.41 -17.42 -27.69
N ALA A 350 6.21 -17.66 -28.20
CA ALA A 350 5.87 -17.67 -29.63
C ALA A 350 4.38 -17.97 -29.85
N GLY A 351 3.52 -16.98 -29.60
CA GLY A 351 2.11 -17.05 -29.95
C GLY A 351 1.21 -16.74 -28.77
N ALA A 352 1.12 -15.45 -28.40
CA ALA A 352 0.14 -14.98 -27.43
C ALA A 352 -1.27 -15.24 -27.98
N ARG A 353 -1.88 -16.35 -27.58
CA ARG A 353 -3.34 -16.44 -27.49
C ARG A 353 -3.75 -15.55 -26.33
N ASP A 354 -4.81 -14.75 -26.51
CA ASP A 354 -5.44 -13.94 -25.46
C ASP A 354 -5.33 -14.64 -24.11
N GLY A 355 -4.51 -14.11 -23.21
CA GLY A 355 -4.32 -14.69 -21.89
C GLY A 355 -5.65 -14.68 -21.16
N ASP A 356 -6.03 -15.81 -20.57
CA ASP A 356 -7.27 -15.91 -19.80
C ASP A 356 -7.22 -14.88 -18.65
N ILE A 357 -7.95 -13.78 -18.80
CA ILE A 357 -8.11 -12.78 -17.74
C ILE A 357 -8.94 -13.42 -16.65
N LYS A 358 -8.34 -13.60 -15.48
CA LYS A 358 -9.03 -14.12 -14.30
C LYS A 358 -9.60 -12.96 -13.51
N ILE A 359 -10.91 -12.96 -13.31
CA ILE A 359 -11.63 -11.96 -12.51
C ILE A 359 -11.98 -12.61 -11.18
N ILE A 360 -11.55 -12.01 -10.07
CA ILE A 360 -11.88 -12.50 -8.72
C ILE A 360 -12.79 -11.47 -8.06
N TYR A 361 -14.02 -11.86 -7.77
CA TYR A 361 -14.95 -11.07 -6.97
C TYR A 361 -14.78 -11.44 -5.50
N SER A 362 -14.75 -10.43 -4.64
CA SER A 362 -14.72 -10.58 -3.19
C SER A 362 -15.91 -9.85 -2.58
N GLU A 363 -16.67 -10.55 -1.75
CA GLU A 363 -17.78 -10.00 -0.99
C GLU A 363 -17.35 -9.79 0.46
N TYR A 364 -17.68 -8.62 0.99
CA TYR A 364 -17.49 -8.26 2.38
C TYR A 364 -18.81 -7.80 3.00
N LEU A 365 -19.02 -8.17 4.26
CA LEU A 365 -20.18 -7.78 5.06
C LEU A 365 -19.76 -6.81 6.15
N LYS A 366 -20.53 -5.74 6.31
CA LYS A 366 -20.26 -4.73 7.34
C LYS A 366 -20.49 -5.32 8.73
N GLN A 367 -19.57 -5.05 9.66
CA GLN A 367 -19.64 -5.48 11.07
C GLN A 367 -20.33 -4.44 11.95
#